data_AF-A0A225DGC3-F1
#
_entry.id   AF-A0A225DGC3-F1
#
_cell.length_a   1.000
_cell.length_b   1.000
_cell.length_c   1.000
_cell.angle_alpha   90.00
_cell.angle_beta   90.00
_cell.angle_gamma   90.00
#
_symmetry.space_group_name_H-M   'P 1'
#
loop_
_entity.id
_entity.type
_entity.pdbx_description
1 polymer ?
#
loop_
_entity_poly.entity_id
_entity_poly.type
_entity_poly.pdbx_seq_one_letter_code
_entity_poly.pdbx_strand_id
1 'polypeptide(L)'
;MTEHFNKLTEGEAELLALLAEEMGEAIQIIGKILRHGYDSTHPDEPFGPDNREILEKELGDVRCAMILLCEAGDLRKEAIHRHADDKRERVGKYLHHQPGKEAL
;
A
#
# COMPACT_ATOMS: atom_id res chain seq x y z
N MET A 1 -5.68 10.83 -32.01
CA MET A 1 -5.21 10.46 -30.67
C MET A 1 -4.14 11.46 -30.28
N THR A 2 -4.32 12.15 -29.16
CA THR A 2 -3.30 13.04 -28.61
C THR A 2 -2.25 12.15 -27.95
N GLU A 3 -1.00 12.21 -28.38
CA GLU A 3 0.08 11.44 -27.76
C GLU A 3 0.41 12.11 -26.40
N HIS A 4 0.21 11.39 -25.29
CA HIS A 4 0.60 11.89 -23.97
C HIS A 4 2.13 12.03 -23.89
N PHE A 5 2.63 13.08 -23.23
CA PHE A 5 4.09 13.30 -23.06
C PHE A 5 4.80 12.09 -22.43
N ASN A 6 4.15 11.41 -21.49
CA ASN A 6 4.68 10.23 -20.81
C ASN A 6 4.45 8.91 -21.56
N LYS A 7 3.78 8.96 -22.73
CA LYS A 7 3.47 7.81 -23.60
C LYS A 7 2.65 6.70 -22.94
N LEU A 8 1.95 7.02 -21.85
CA LEU A 8 0.99 6.10 -21.27
C LEU A 8 -0.27 6.06 -22.14
N THR A 9 -0.83 4.87 -22.27
CA THR A 9 -2.23 4.69 -22.65
C THR A 9 -3.14 5.25 -21.56
N GLU A 10 -4.39 5.51 -21.92
CA GLU A 10 -5.39 5.97 -20.96
C GLU A 10 -5.59 4.95 -19.82
N GLY A 11 -5.54 3.65 -20.12
CA GLY A 11 -5.65 2.58 -19.13
C GLY A 11 -4.46 2.51 -18.16
N GLU A 12 -3.23 2.63 -18.66
CA GLU A 12 -2.04 2.69 -17.80
C GLU A 12 -2.09 3.91 -16.88
N ALA A 13 -2.50 5.07 -17.40
CA ALA A 13 -2.63 6.29 -16.61
C ALA A 13 -3.73 6.16 -15.53
N GLU A 14 -4.86 5.54 -15.85
CA GLU A 14 -5.96 5.29 -14.92
C GLU A 14 -5.54 4.37 -13.77
N LEU A 15 -4.90 3.24 -14.07
CA LEU A 15 -4.46 2.29 -13.03
C LEU A 15 -3.34 2.85 -12.15
N LEU A 16 -2.44 3.66 -12.72
CA LEU A 16 -1.42 4.38 -11.93
C LEU A 16 -2.03 5.47 -11.06
N ALA A 17 -3.07 6.17 -11.52
CA ALA A 17 -3.79 7.15 -10.72
C ALA A 17 -4.50 6.49 -9.54
N LEU A 18 -5.20 5.38 -9.78
CA LEU A 18 -5.83 4.57 -8.73
C LEU A 18 -4.79 4.12 -7.69
N LEU A 19 -3.67 3.52 -8.13
CA LEU A 19 -2.61 3.10 -7.20
C LEU A 19 -2.07 4.27 -6.36
N ALA A 20 -1.88 5.43 -6.97
CA ALA A 20 -1.37 6.61 -6.29
C ALA A 20 -2.34 7.17 -5.24
N GLU A 21 -3.64 7.16 -5.54
CA GLU A 21 -4.71 7.57 -4.62
C GLU A 21 -4.72 6.68 -3.38
N GLU A 22 -4.84 5.36 -3.56
CA GLU A 22 -4.89 4.39 -2.45
C GLU A 22 -3.62 4.40 -1.59
N MET A 23 -2.44 4.57 -2.22
CA MET A 23 -1.19 4.76 -1.47
C MET A 23 -1.20 6.04 -0.63
N GLY A 24 -1.78 7.12 -1.16
CA GLY A 24 -1.96 8.37 -0.43
C GLY A 24 -2.85 8.20 0.79
N GLU A 25 -3.99 7.52 0.64
CA GLU A 25 -4.92 7.22 1.74
C GLU A 25 -4.26 6.35 2.82
N ALA A 26 -3.57 5.27 2.42
CA ALA A 26 -2.83 4.43 3.35
C ALA A 26 -1.77 5.23 4.14
N ILE A 27 -1.02 6.13 3.49
CA ILE A 27 -0.06 7.01 4.15
C ILE A 27 -0.75 7.93 5.17
N GLN A 28 -1.91 8.49 4.84
CA GLN A 28 -2.67 9.34 5.76
C GLN A 28 -3.09 8.58 7.02
N ILE A 29 -3.58 7.34 6.88
CA ILE A 29 -3.99 6.51 8.02
C ILE A 29 -2.79 6.08 8.85
N ILE A 30 -1.67 5.70 8.24
CA ILE A 30 -0.41 5.46 8.97
C ILE A 30 -0.04 6.71 9.79
N GLY A 31 -0.16 7.91 9.21
CA GLY A 31 0.07 9.16 9.91
C GLY A 31 -0.88 9.41 11.09
N LYS A 32 -2.14 8.91 11.04
CA LYS A 32 -3.07 8.94 12.18
C LYS A 32 -2.66 7.94 13.26
N ILE A 33 -2.33 6.70 12.87
CA ILE A 33 -1.88 5.64 13.79
C ILE A 33 -0.63 6.07 14.56
N LEU A 34 0.34 6.70 13.89
CA LEU A 34 1.56 7.17 14.55
C LEU A 34 1.29 8.28 15.58
N ARG A 35 0.20 9.04 15.45
CA ARG A 35 -0.18 10.11 16.39
C ARG A 35 -1.11 9.63 17.51
N HIS A 36 -2.03 8.74 17.18
CA HIS A 36 -3.19 8.40 18.04
C HIS A 36 -3.27 6.92 18.42
N GLY A 37 -2.43 6.07 17.84
CA GLY A 37 -2.48 4.62 18.03
C GLY A 37 -3.48 3.91 17.13
N TYR A 38 -3.38 2.58 17.08
CA TYR A 38 -4.22 1.73 16.24
C TYR A 38 -5.70 1.75 16.64
N ASP A 39 -5.99 1.63 17.94
CA ASP A 39 -7.36 1.40 18.43
C ASP A 39 -8.16 2.71 18.62
N SER A 40 -7.68 3.83 18.06
CA SER A 40 -8.35 5.13 18.12
C SER A 40 -9.35 5.28 16.98
N THR A 41 -10.53 5.83 17.29
CA THR A 41 -11.60 6.16 16.32
C THR A 41 -11.67 7.66 16.04
N HIS A 42 -12.39 8.05 14.99
CA HIS A 42 -12.61 9.46 14.68
C HIS A 42 -13.47 10.12 15.79
N PRO A 43 -13.13 11.33 16.29
CA PRO A 43 -13.88 11.97 17.37
C PRO A 43 -15.37 12.20 17.07
N ASP A 44 -15.69 12.46 15.80
CA ASP A 44 -17.07 12.68 15.34
C ASP A 44 -17.81 11.36 15.02
N GLU A 45 -17.09 10.23 14.99
CA GLU A 45 -17.63 8.89 14.71
C GLU A 45 -17.15 7.89 15.77
N PRO A 46 -17.60 8.01 17.03
CA PRO A 46 -17.10 7.19 18.14
C PRO A 46 -17.43 5.70 18.01
N PHE A 47 -18.39 5.34 17.16
CA PHE A 47 -18.75 3.96 16.82
C PHE A 47 -18.31 3.58 15.39
N GLY A 48 -17.50 4.42 14.75
CA GLY A 48 -16.87 4.12 13.46
C GLY A 48 -15.69 3.17 13.61
N PRO A 49 -15.08 2.78 12.48
CA PRO A 49 -13.93 1.90 12.49
C PRO A 49 -12.74 2.53 13.21
N ASP A 50 -11.92 1.70 13.84
CA ASP A 50 -10.65 2.17 14.40
C ASP A 50 -9.60 2.38 13.29
N ASN A 51 -8.47 3.02 13.63
CA ASN A 51 -7.43 3.28 12.64
C ASN A 51 -6.83 1.99 12.04
N ARG A 52 -6.88 0.85 12.74
CA ARG A 52 -6.41 -0.44 12.22
C ARG A 52 -7.34 -0.92 11.12
N GLU A 53 -8.64 -0.95 11.37
CA GLU A 53 -9.66 -1.37 10.40
C GLU A 53 -9.60 -0.48 9.15
N ILE A 54 -9.42 0.84 9.32
CA ILE A 54 -9.25 1.74 8.18
C ILE A 54 -7.94 1.43 7.43
N LEU A 55 -6.82 1.17 8.12
CA LEU A 55 -5.58 0.82 7.44
C LEU A 55 -5.68 -0.51 6.68
N GLU A 56 -6.38 -1.49 7.25
CA GLU A 56 -6.63 -2.78 6.58
C GLU A 56 -7.43 -2.59 5.29
N LYS A 57 -8.44 -1.70 5.28
CA LYS A 57 -9.14 -1.29 4.07
C LYS A 57 -8.18 -0.69 3.05
N GLU A 58 -7.44 0.37 3.39
CA GLU A 58 -6.60 1.08 2.40
C GLU A 58 -5.47 0.21 1.86
N LEU A 59 -4.88 -0.68 2.68
CA LEU A 59 -3.90 -1.65 2.19
C LEU A 59 -4.53 -2.73 1.29
N GLY A 60 -5.80 -3.07 1.52
CA GLY A 60 -6.61 -3.90 0.64
C GLY A 60 -6.82 -3.25 -0.73
N ASP A 61 -7.13 -1.96 -0.75
CA ASP A 61 -7.37 -1.19 -1.96
C ASP A 61 -6.06 -0.97 -2.76
N VAL A 62 -4.95 -0.66 -2.08
CA VAL A 62 -3.60 -0.68 -2.70
C VAL A 62 -3.31 -2.04 -3.35
N ARG A 63 -3.61 -3.14 -2.64
CA ARG A 63 -3.39 -4.50 -3.18
C ARG A 63 -4.27 -4.77 -4.40
N CYS A 64 -5.50 -4.28 -4.41
CA CYS A 64 -6.40 -4.37 -5.56
C CYS A 64 -5.80 -3.66 -6.78
N ALA A 65 -5.36 -2.40 -6.62
CA ALA A 65 -4.73 -1.63 -7.69
C ALA A 65 -3.45 -2.32 -8.23
N MET A 66 -2.62 -2.91 -7.36
CA MET A 66 -1.46 -3.70 -7.76
C MET A 66 -1.82 -4.94 -8.60
N ILE A 67 -2.93 -5.61 -8.25
CA ILE A 67 -3.42 -6.77 -9.00
C ILE A 67 -3.86 -6.34 -10.40
N LEU A 68 -4.64 -5.26 -10.51
CA LEU A 68 -5.12 -4.74 -11.79
C LEU A 68 -3.96 -4.37 -12.73
N LEU A 69 -2.92 -3.70 -12.22
CA LEU A 69 -1.70 -3.41 -12.98
C LEU A 69 -0.98 -4.68 -13.47
N CYS A 70 -1.01 -5.77 -12.69
CA CYS A 70 -0.43 -7.05 -13.11
C CYS A 70 -1.29 -7.76 -14.16
N GLU A 71 -2.62 -7.72 -14.00
CA GLU A 71 -3.57 -8.33 -14.93
C GLU A 71 -3.60 -7.60 -16.27
N ALA A 72 -3.40 -6.28 -16.28
CA ALA A 72 -3.23 -5.46 -17.48
C ALA A 72 -1.89 -5.73 -18.20
N GLY A 73 -0.92 -6.34 -17.52
CA GLY A 73 0.42 -6.61 -18.05
C GLY A 73 1.42 -5.45 -17.88
N ASP A 74 1.00 -4.35 -17.25
CA ASP A 74 1.83 -3.17 -16.98
C ASP A 74 2.98 -3.51 -16.02
N LEU A 75 2.70 -4.41 -15.05
CA LEU A 75 3.66 -4.90 -14.07
C LEU A 75 3.68 -6.43 -14.02
N ARG A 76 4.79 -6.98 -13.53
CA ARG A 76 4.96 -8.44 -13.38
C ARG A 76 4.90 -8.83 -11.92
N LYS A 77 3.92 -9.66 -11.56
CA LYS A 77 3.71 -10.18 -10.21
C LYS A 77 4.95 -10.89 -9.65
N GLU A 78 5.64 -11.69 -10.47
CA GLU A 78 6.84 -12.43 -10.06
C GLU A 78 7.99 -11.48 -9.71
N ALA A 79 8.11 -10.37 -10.43
CA ALA A 79 9.13 -9.36 -10.15
C ALA A 79 8.84 -8.63 -8.84
N ILE A 80 7.57 -8.28 -8.60
CA ILE A 80 7.13 -7.65 -7.35
C ILE A 80 7.42 -8.56 -6.15
N HIS A 81 7.03 -9.84 -6.24
CA HIS A 81 7.26 -10.80 -5.16
C HIS A 81 8.76 -10.98 -4.87
N ARG A 82 9.59 -11.16 -5.91
CA ARG A 82 11.04 -11.27 -5.72
C ARG A 82 11.61 -10.04 -5.01
N HIS A 83 11.20 -8.84 -5.40
CA HIS A 83 11.66 -7.62 -4.73
C HIS A 83 11.17 -7.51 -3.29
N ALA A 84 9.99 -8.02 -2.96
CA ALA A 84 9.48 -8.07 -1.59
C ALA A 84 10.32 -9.03 -0.72
N ASP A 85 10.67 -10.22 -1.25
CA ASP A 85 11.54 -11.19 -0.58
C ASP A 85 12.93 -10.59 -0.31
N ASP A 86 13.56 -10.02 -1.34
CA ASP A 86 14.86 -9.33 -1.21
C ASP A 86 14.78 -8.19 -0.18
N LYS A 87 13.67 -7.44 -0.16
CA LYS A 87 13.47 -6.35 0.79
C LYS A 87 13.36 -6.88 2.21
N ARG A 88 12.63 -7.98 2.43
CA ARG A 88 12.44 -8.63 3.74
C ARG A 88 13.78 -9.02 4.36
N GLU A 89 14.66 -9.65 3.59
CA GLU A 89 16.03 -9.98 4.03
C GLU A 89 16.81 -8.72 4.43
N ARG A 90 16.75 -7.66 3.59
CA ARG A 90 17.47 -6.42 3.87
C ARG A 90 16.95 -5.64 5.08
N VAL A 91 15.65 -5.66 5.35
CA VAL A 91 15.07 -4.90 6.48
C VAL A 91 15.08 -5.67 7.78
N GLY A 92 15.07 -7.01 7.75
CA GLY A 92 15.07 -7.86 8.96
C GLY A 92 16.17 -7.47 9.95
N LYS A 93 17.38 -7.17 9.45
CA LYS A 93 18.52 -6.68 10.26
C LYS A 93 18.27 -5.35 10.99
N TYR A 94 17.32 -4.52 10.54
CA TYR A 94 17.02 -3.20 11.10
C TYR A 94 15.72 -3.15 11.91
N LEU A 95 14.89 -4.20 11.86
CA LEU A 95 13.67 -4.27 12.66
C LEU A 95 14.01 -4.67 14.10
N HIS A 96 14.16 -3.68 14.98
CA HIS A 96 14.66 -3.90 16.34
C HIS A 96 13.60 -4.37 17.35
N HIS A 97 12.32 -4.15 17.05
CA HIS A 97 11.21 -4.41 17.98
C HIS A 97 10.27 -5.52 17.52
N GLN A 98 10.63 -6.27 16.47
CA GLN A 98 9.83 -7.38 15.98
C GLN A 98 10.32 -8.70 16.57
N PRO A 99 9.43 -9.57 17.06
CA PRO A 99 9.81 -10.88 17.59
C PRO A 99 10.37 -11.75 16.45
N GLY A 100 11.47 -12.48 16.70
CA GLY A 100 12.02 -13.44 15.74
C GLY A 100 13.34 -13.07 15.04
N LYS A 101 14.21 -12.25 15.64
CA LYS A 101 15.58 -12.05 15.12
C LYS A 101 16.43 -13.33 14.97
N GLU A 102 15.96 -14.46 15.49
CA GLU A 102 16.60 -15.78 15.37
C GLU A 102 16.02 -16.67 14.27
N ALA A 103 14.95 -16.27 13.55
CA ALA A 103 14.26 -17.14 12.60
C ALA A 103 13.62 -16.41 11.39
N LEU A 104 14.41 -15.54 10.72
CA LEU A 104 14.16 -15.16 9.32
C LEU A 104 15.29 -15.68 8.45
#